data_AF-A0A7W1VEQ2-F1
#
_entry.id   AF-A0A7W1VEQ2-F1
#
_cell.length_a   1.000
_cell.length_b   1.000
_cell.length_c   1.000
_cell.angle_alpha   90.00
_cell.angle_beta   90.00
_cell.angle_gamma   90.00
#
_symmetry.space_group_name_H-M   'P 1'
#
loop_
_entity.id
_entity.type
_entity.pdbx_description
1 polymer ?
#
loop_
_entity_poly.entity_id
_entity_poly.type
_entity_poly.pdbx_seq_one_letter_code
_entity_poly.pdbx_strand_id
1 'polypeptide(L)'
;MFQNTESASQKENEEESNAGILNPDEIYRKLIAALECKQPHPPAGWCVSQLDEEIRRASREFEPDAKLRQEDALETCFFYLVDFARRLPEWINTTAGNDRIKLACRELAEEVEKITLRPAEVIEKHGKLKVWLKAILAVQTCLIYREETARNINQQDEAKRAAKFSPVKNDLLVDAPFKEEERYSALAKNIFENVCGKSSVKPSEKSPEAQPSLF
;
A
#
# COMPACT_ATOMS: atom_id res chain seq x y z
N MET A 1 32.20 -56.31 3.28
CA MET A 1 30.95 -55.56 3.11
C MET A 1 30.78 -54.68 4.35
N PHE A 2 31.24 -53.43 4.29
CA PHE A 2 31.04 -52.43 5.35
C PHE A 2 30.53 -51.16 4.69
N GLN A 3 29.22 -51.12 4.44
CA GLN A 3 28.48 -49.91 4.08
C GLN A 3 27.10 -50.13 4.68
N ASN A 4 26.71 -49.32 5.68
CA ASN A 4 25.31 -49.01 6.08
C ASN A 4 25.16 -48.36 7.47
N THR A 5 26.24 -47.97 8.16
CA THR A 5 26.10 -47.32 9.49
C THR A 5 26.19 -45.78 9.46
N GLU A 6 26.69 -45.15 8.39
CA GLU A 6 26.77 -43.68 8.31
C GLU A 6 25.44 -42.99 7.95
N SER A 7 24.57 -43.66 7.19
CA SER A 7 23.30 -43.05 6.74
C SER A 7 22.19 -43.00 7.80
N ALA A 8 22.30 -43.76 8.89
CA ALA A 8 21.33 -43.73 9.99
C ALA A 8 21.63 -42.57 10.96
N SER A 9 22.89 -42.36 11.34
CA SER A 9 23.29 -41.23 12.18
C SER A 9 23.17 -39.87 11.51
N GLN A 10 23.22 -39.78 10.17
CA GLN A 10 22.90 -38.52 9.47
C GLN A 10 21.41 -38.19 9.51
N LYS A 11 20.53 -39.20 9.40
CA LYS A 11 19.08 -39.01 9.46
C LYS A 11 18.56 -38.68 10.86
N GLU A 12 19.11 -39.31 11.90
CA GLU A 12 18.74 -39.00 13.29
C GLU A 12 19.20 -37.59 13.70
N ASN A 13 20.36 -37.12 13.23
CA ASN A 13 20.79 -35.73 13.43
C ASN A 13 19.96 -34.72 12.62
N GLU A 14 19.49 -35.07 11.42
CA GLU A 14 18.60 -34.20 10.64
C GLU A 14 17.20 -34.08 11.26
N GLU A 15 16.64 -35.17 11.81
CA GLU A 15 15.33 -35.16 12.48
C GLU A 15 15.35 -34.39 13.81
N GLU A 16 16.42 -34.46 14.61
CA GLU A 16 16.59 -33.60 15.79
C GLU A 16 16.92 -32.14 15.42
N SER A 17 17.64 -31.88 14.32
CA SER A 17 17.92 -30.50 13.87
C SER A 17 16.68 -29.76 13.34
N ASN A 18 15.69 -30.49 12.82
CA ASN A 18 14.43 -29.94 12.33
C ASN A 18 13.38 -29.74 13.44
N ALA A 19 13.63 -30.25 14.66
CA ALA A 19 12.77 -30.03 15.81
C ALA A 19 12.83 -28.56 16.26
N GLY A 20 11.95 -27.73 15.70
CA GLY A 20 11.83 -26.31 16.04
C GLY A 20 11.92 -25.35 14.85
N ILE A 21 12.11 -25.86 13.62
CA ILE A 21 11.93 -25.04 12.42
C ILE A 21 10.43 -24.80 12.22
N LEU A 22 10.06 -23.53 12.18
CA LEU A 22 8.69 -23.09 11.98
C LEU A 22 8.27 -23.25 10.52
N ASN A 23 7.03 -23.69 10.32
CA ASN A 23 6.41 -23.69 8.99
C ASN A 23 5.95 -22.27 8.58
N PRO A 24 5.62 -22.04 7.29
CA PRO A 24 5.18 -20.72 6.81
C PRO A 24 3.99 -20.13 7.58
N ASP A 25 3.03 -20.96 8.00
CA ASP A 25 1.85 -20.49 8.73
C ASP A 25 2.20 -20.03 10.16
N GLU A 26 3.18 -20.66 10.80
CA GLU A 26 3.72 -20.24 12.10
C GLU A 26 4.53 -18.95 11.99
N ILE A 27 5.37 -18.84 10.96
CA ILE A 27 6.10 -17.60 10.66
C ILE A 27 5.10 -16.47 10.41
N TYR A 28 4.12 -16.68 9.54
CA TYR A 28 3.07 -15.71 9.23
C TYR A 28 2.36 -15.22 10.50
N ARG A 29 1.92 -16.14 11.37
CA ARG A 29 1.25 -15.78 12.63
C ARG A 29 2.15 -14.93 13.53
N LYS A 30 3.44 -15.24 13.61
CA LYS A 30 4.40 -14.43 14.39
C LYS A 30 4.59 -13.04 13.78
N LEU A 31 4.70 -12.91 12.47
CA LEU A 31 4.84 -11.61 11.79
C LEU A 31 3.62 -10.71 12.01
N ILE A 32 2.42 -11.29 11.92
CA ILE A 32 1.17 -10.58 12.19
C ILE A 32 1.11 -10.13 13.65
N ALA A 33 1.37 -11.04 14.59
CA ALA A 33 1.35 -10.71 16.01
C ALA A 33 2.38 -9.62 16.37
N ALA A 34 3.55 -9.65 15.75
CA ALA A 34 4.58 -8.62 15.90
C ALA A 34 4.09 -7.24 15.44
N LEU A 35 3.41 -7.17 14.29
CA LEU A 35 2.83 -5.93 13.77
C LEU A 35 1.68 -5.39 14.64
N GLU A 36 0.78 -6.26 15.10
CA GLU A 36 -0.35 -5.89 15.95
C GLU A 36 0.12 -5.36 17.31
N CYS A 37 1.04 -6.09 17.94
CA CYS A 37 1.60 -5.71 19.24
C CYS A 37 2.64 -4.59 19.13
N LYS A 38 3.13 -4.30 17.92
CA LYS A 38 4.29 -3.42 17.65
C LYS A 38 5.51 -3.83 18.49
N GLN A 39 5.79 -5.14 18.49
CA GLN A 39 6.85 -5.80 19.26
C GLN A 39 7.72 -6.69 18.35
N PRO A 40 9.04 -6.83 18.65
CA PRO A 40 9.77 -6.23 19.75
C PRO A 40 9.96 -4.72 19.54
N HIS A 41 10.07 -3.96 20.63
CA HIS A 41 10.46 -2.56 20.54
C HIS A 41 11.91 -2.48 20.05
N PRO A 42 12.18 -1.77 18.94
CA PRO A 42 13.55 -1.51 18.56
C PRO A 42 14.24 -0.69 19.67
N PRO A 43 15.57 -0.86 19.89
CA PRO A 43 16.30 -0.09 20.88
C PRO A 43 16.13 1.43 20.76
N ALA A 44 16.37 2.17 21.84
CA ALA A 44 16.27 3.63 21.81
C ALA A 44 17.28 4.24 20.83
N GLY A 45 16.82 5.12 19.94
CA GLY A 45 17.65 5.74 18.90
C GLY A 45 17.88 4.88 17.64
N TRP A 46 17.29 3.68 17.61
CA TRP A 46 17.41 2.72 16.53
C TRP A 46 16.60 3.15 15.30
N CYS A 47 17.15 2.91 14.11
CA CYS A 47 16.45 3.06 12.85
C CYS A 47 16.85 2.00 11.83
N VAL A 48 15.99 1.69 10.87
CA VAL A 48 16.33 0.78 9.75
C VAL A 48 17.68 1.11 9.11
N SER A 49 18.05 2.39 8.99
CA SER A 49 19.37 2.79 8.45
C SER A 49 20.55 2.38 9.35
N GLN A 50 20.38 2.37 10.68
CA GLN A 50 21.38 1.86 11.62
C GLN A 50 21.48 0.34 11.55
N LEU A 51 20.36 -0.38 11.43
CA LEU A 51 20.36 -1.83 11.18
C LEU A 51 21.05 -2.18 9.85
N ASP A 52 20.83 -1.36 8.83
CA ASP A 52 21.50 -1.49 7.54
C ASP A 52 23.01 -1.36 7.68
N GLU A 53 23.46 -0.37 8.44
CA GLU A 53 24.87 -0.15 8.71
C GLU A 53 25.49 -1.24 9.60
N GLU A 54 24.79 -1.69 10.64
CA GLU A 54 25.26 -2.77 11.53
C GLU A 54 25.37 -4.10 10.79
N ILE A 55 24.35 -4.47 9.99
CA ILE A 55 24.40 -5.69 9.19
C ILE A 55 25.48 -5.62 8.11
N ARG A 56 25.64 -4.45 7.47
CA ARG A 56 26.72 -4.22 6.50
C ARG A 56 28.09 -4.37 7.15
N ARG A 57 28.26 -3.86 8.38
CA ARG A 57 29.51 -3.98 9.15
C ARG A 57 29.77 -5.40 9.65
N ALA A 58 28.72 -6.11 10.08
CA ALA A 58 28.82 -7.42 10.69
C ALA A 58 29.52 -8.43 9.77
N SER A 59 29.51 -8.24 8.44
CA SER A 59 30.19 -9.04 7.39
C SER A 59 29.87 -10.55 7.37
N ARG A 60 29.23 -11.06 8.42
CA ARG A 60 28.75 -12.41 8.63
C ARG A 60 27.33 -12.49 8.07
N GLU A 61 27.10 -13.45 7.17
CA GLU A 61 25.76 -13.83 6.73
C GLU A 61 24.94 -14.42 7.91
N PHE A 62 23.73 -14.89 7.64
CA PHE A 62 22.97 -15.64 8.66
C PHE A 62 23.71 -16.91 9.08
N GLU A 63 23.34 -17.44 10.24
CA GLU A 63 23.91 -18.69 10.75
C GLU A 63 23.80 -19.86 9.74
N PRO A 64 24.78 -20.79 9.71
CA PRO A 64 24.74 -21.96 8.84
C PRO A 64 23.80 -23.06 9.37
N ASP A 65 23.46 -23.03 10.65
CA ASP A 65 22.40 -23.87 11.22
C ASP A 65 21.02 -23.39 10.76
N ALA A 66 20.14 -24.30 10.36
CA ALA A 66 18.85 -23.94 9.78
C ALA A 66 17.94 -23.22 10.79
N LYS A 67 17.90 -23.70 12.04
CA LYS A 67 17.07 -23.11 13.08
C LYS A 67 17.56 -21.71 13.44
N LEU A 68 18.86 -21.56 13.71
CA LEU A 68 19.44 -20.25 14.04
C LEU A 68 19.31 -19.27 12.87
N ARG A 69 19.42 -19.75 11.62
CA ARG A 69 19.15 -18.93 10.42
C ARG A 69 17.73 -18.42 10.37
N GLN A 70 16.75 -19.28 10.67
CA GLN A 70 15.35 -18.87 10.71
C GLN A 70 15.11 -17.83 11.80
N GLU A 71 15.72 -18.02 12.97
CA GLU A 71 15.66 -17.05 14.08
C GLU A 71 16.23 -15.69 13.66
N ASP A 72 17.43 -15.65 13.07
CA ASP A 72 18.05 -14.42 12.57
C ASP A 72 17.17 -13.71 11.52
N ALA A 73 16.61 -14.49 10.58
CA ALA A 73 15.76 -13.97 9.51
C ALA A 73 14.45 -13.40 10.07
N LEU A 74 13.84 -14.09 11.04
CA LEU A 74 12.64 -13.62 11.73
C LEU A 74 12.91 -12.35 12.53
N GLU A 75 14.01 -12.31 13.27
CA GLU A 75 14.41 -11.12 14.04
C GLU A 75 14.58 -9.90 13.13
N THR A 76 15.24 -10.09 11.97
CA THR A 76 15.38 -9.06 10.94
C THR A 76 14.00 -8.57 10.45
N CYS A 77 13.09 -9.50 10.14
CA CYS A 77 11.72 -9.16 9.73
C CYS A 77 10.96 -8.39 10.81
N PHE A 78 11.00 -8.84 12.06
CA PHE A 78 10.28 -8.19 13.15
C PHE A 78 10.75 -6.76 13.35
N PHE A 79 12.06 -6.53 13.43
CA PHE A 79 12.58 -5.18 13.60
C PHE A 79 12.21 -4.25 12.45
N TYR A 80 12.32 -4.73 11.21
CA TYR A 80 12.00 -3.91 10.04
C TYR A 80 10.51 -3.57 9.97
N LEU A 81 9.64 -4.57 10.18
CA LEU A 81 8.18 -4.39 10.13
C LEU A 81 7.67 -3.50 11.25
N VAL A 82 8.19 -3.66 12.47
CA VAL A 82 7.79 -2.82 13.61
C VAL A 82 8.30 -1.40 13.44
N ASP A 83 9.55 -1.18 13.01
CA ASP A 83 10.06 0.17 12.74
C ASP A 83 9.24 0.87 11.64
N PHE A 84 8.91 0.14 10.57
CA PHE A 84 8.01 0.61 9.52
C PHE A 84 6.65 1.01 10.08
N ALA A 85 5.96 0.11 10.80
CA ALA A 85 4.63 0.37 11.35
C ALA A 85 4.59 1.54 12.35
N ARG A 86 5.72 1.86 13.00
CA ARG A 86 5.82 2.99 13.94
C ARG A 86 6.07 4.33 13.25
N ARG A 87 6.72 4.35 12.09
CA ARG A 87 7.07 5.59 11.36
C ARG A 87 6.00 6.05 10.39
N LEU A 88 5.10 5.16 10.02
CA LEU A 88 4.06 5.48 9.06
C LEU A 88 3.05 6.48 9.63
N PRO A 89 2.48 7.35 8.78
CA PRO A 89 1.35 8.17 9.15
C PRO A 89 0.16 7.33 9.65
N GLU A 90 -0.61 7.87 10.59
CA GLU A 90 -1.74 7.17 11.23
C GLU A 90 -2.82 6.68 10.25
N TRP A 91 -2.96 7.31 9.08
CA TRP A 91 -3.93 6.92 8.07
C TRP A 91 -3.55 5.65 7.30
N ILE A 92 -2.29 5.20 7.39
CA ILE A 92 -1.85 3.92 6.85
C ILE A 92 -2.32 2.81 7.79
N ASN A 93 -3.19 1.93 7.29
CA ASN A 93 -3.68 0.82 8.10
C ASN A 93 -2.66 -0.33 8.11
N THR A 94 -1.90 -0.45 9.19
CA THR A 94 -0.93 -1.55 9.39
C THR A 94 -1.50 -2.73 10.19
N THR A 95 -2.81 -2.78 10.40
CA THR A 95 -3.45 -3.86 11.19
C THR A 95 -3.55 -5.15 10.40
N ALA A 96 -3.70 -6.28 11.09
CA ALA A 96 -3.93 -7.59 10.47
C ALA A 96 -5.23 -7.69 9.68
N GLY A 97 -6.14 -6.71 9.82
CA GLY A 97 -7.34 -6.62 9.01
C GLY A 97 -7.06 -6.19 7.56
N ASN A 98 -5.92 -5.53 7.31
CA ASN A 98 -5.54 -5.06 5.98
C ASN A 98 -5.05 -6.24 5.10
N ASP A 99 -5.71 -6.46 3.97
CA ASP A 99 -5.39 -7.55 3.05
C ASP A 99 -3.97 -7.42 2.46
N ARG A 100 -3.46 -6.20 2.27
CA ARG A 100 -2.09 -6.01 1.80
C ARG A 100 -1.06 -6.38 2.86
N ILE A 101 -1.35 -6.11 4.13
CA ILE A 101 -0.51 -6.54 5.25
C ILE A 101 -0.50 -8.07 5.35
N LYS A 102 -1.66 -8.72 5.25
CA LYS A 102 -1.74 -10.19 5.24
C LYS A 102 -0.92 -10.80 4.11
N LEU A 103 -1.05 -10.24 2.90
CA LEU A 103 -0.31 -10.71 1.73
C LEU A 103 1.20 -10.51 1.92
N ALA A 104 1.63 -9.33 2.35
CA ALA A 104 3.04 -9.04 2.62
C ALA A 104 3.64 -9.99 3.67
N CYS A 105 2.93 -10.25 4.78
CA CYS A 105 3.38 -11.18 5.81
C CYS A 105 3.44 -12.64 5.31
N ARG A 106 2.53 -13.04 4.40
CA ARG A 106 2.55 -14.38 3.79
C ARG A 106 3.73 -14.55 2.84
N GLU A 107 3.93 -13.58 1.95
CA GLU A 107 5.08 -13.57 1.04
C GLU A 107 6.42 -13.57 1.83
N LEU A 108 6.50 -12.78 2.91
CA LEU A 108 7.66 -12.81 3.80
C LEU A 108 7.86 -14.16 4.48
N ALA A 109 6.78 -14.82 4.91
CA ALA A 109 6.87 -16.13 5.54
C ALA A 109 7.45 -17.19 4.59
N GLU A 110 6.98 -17.21 3.34
CA GLU A 110 7.52 -18.10 2.30
C GLU A 110 8.99 -17.82 2.01
N GLU A 111 9.41 -16.56 2.04
CA GLU A 111 10.79 -16.18 1.80
C GLU A 111 11.71 -16.51 2.98
N VAL A 112 11.23 -16.36 4.21
CA VAL A 112 11.97 -16.83 5.40
C VAL A 112 12.12 -18.35 5.36
N GLU A 113 11.09 -19.11 4.98
CA GLU A 113 11.20 -20.55 4.80
C GLU A 113 12.23 -20.91 3.71
N LYS A 114 12.22 -20.24 2.55
CA LYS A 114 13.23 -20.44 1.49
C LYS A 114 14.64 -20.15 1.98
N ILE A 115 14.85 -19.04 2.70
CA ILE A 115 16.14 -18.70 3.31
C ILE A 115 16.56 -19.80 4.30
N THR A 116 15.62 -20.34 5.07
CA THR A 116 15.86 -21.37 6.08
C THR A 116 16.27 -22.70 5.45
N LEU A 117 15.45 -23.23 4.54
CA LEU A 117 15.59 -24.60 4.02
C LEU A 117 16.42 -24.69 2.75
N ARG A 118 16.47 -23.62 1.95
CA ARG A 118 17.11 -23.57 0.63
C ARG A 118 18.03 -22.36 0.47
N PRO A 119 18.97 -22.12 1.41
CA PRO A 119 19.83 -20.93 1.39
C PRO A 119 20.69 -20.85 0.13
N ALA A 120 21.16 -21.99 -0.40
CA ALA A 120 21.99 -22.03 -1.60
C ALA A 120 21.25 -21.52 -2.84
N GLU A 121 19.99 -21.90 -3.03
CA GLU A 121 19.15 -21.42 -4.15
C GLU A 121 18.93 -19.91 -4.08
N VAL A 122 18.70 -19.38 -2.87
CA VAL A 122 18.54 -17.94 -2.65
C VAL A 122 19.85 -17.20 -2.92
N ILE A 123 20.99 -17.73 -2.47
CA ILE A 123 22.32 -17.16 -2.73
C ILE A 123 22.65 -17.18 -4.22
N GLU A 124 22.37 -18.26 -4.92
CA GLU A 124 22.64 -18.36 -6.36
C GLU A 124 21.81 -17.33 -7.15
N LYS A 125 20.54 -17.17 -6.79
CA LYS A 125 19.62 -16.27 -7.52
C LYS A 125 19.76 -14.81 -7.11
N HIS A 126 20.04 -14.53 -5.84
CA HIS A 126 19.95 -13.19 -5.24
C HIS A 126 21.24 -12.71 -4.58
N GLY A 127 22.29 -13.53 -4.56
CA GLY A 127 23.62 -13.21 -4.06
C GLY A 127 23.78 -13.40 -2.56
N LYS A 128 23.04 -12.65 -1.74
CA LYS A 128 23.20 -12.65 -0.27
C LYS A 128 21.86 -12.73 0.44
N LEU A 129 21.75 -13.59 1.45
CA LEU A 129 20.49 -13.85 2.17
C LEU A 129 20.00 -12.60 2.89
N LYS A 130 20.87 -11.93 3.66
CA LYS A 130 20.49 -10.72 4.42
C LYS A 130 20.09 -9.57 3.50
N VAL A 131 20.81 -9.39 2.39
CA VAL A 131 20.51 -8.33 1.41
C VAL A 131 19.19 -8.62 0.70
N TRP A 132 18.96 -9.87 0.33
CA TRP A 132 17.71 -10.29 -0.30
C TRP A 132 16.51 -10.05 0.61
N LEU A 133 16.56 -10.53 1.86
CA LEU A 133 15.47 -10.34 2.81
C LEU A 133 15.10 -8.86 3.00
N LYS A 134 16.12 -7.99 3.09
CA LYS A 134 15.92 -6.54 3.18
C LYS A 134 15.30 -5.95 1.93
N ALA A 135 15.73 -6.38 0.75
CA ALA A 135 15.15 -5.93 -0.50
C ALA A 135 13.66 -6.27 -0.57
N ILE A 136 13.28 -7.48 -0.14
CA ILE A 136 11.87 -7.86 -0.05
C ILE A 136 11.14 -6.98 0.95
N LEU A 137 11.64 -6.84 2.18
CA LEU A 137 11.03 -5.99 3.20
C LEU A 137 10.81 -4.55 2.70
N ALA A 138 11.80 -3.95 2.04
CA ALA A 138 11.70 -2.63 1.45
C ALA A 138 10.63 -2.56 0.34
N VAL A 139 10.58 -3.55 -0.57
CA VAL A 139 9.55 -3.61 -1.61
C VAL A 139 8.16 -3.74 -1.00
N GLN A 140 7.98 -4.63 -0.03
CA GLN A 140 6.70 -4.86 0.62
C GLN A 140 6.17 -3.61 1.32
N THR A 141 7.04 -2.94 2.07
CA THR A 141 6.72 -1.68 2.77
C THR A 141 6.34 -0.57 1.79
N CYS A 142 7.05 -0.43 0.67
CA CYS A 142 6.67 0.51 -0.40
C CYS A 142 5.30 0.19 -1.01
N LEU A 143 5.00 -1.09 -1.26
CA LEU A 143 3.71 -1.51 -1.82
C LEU A 143 2.56 -1.23 -0.86
N ILE A 144 2.72 -1.55 0.43
CA ILE A 144 1.75 -1.19 1.48
C ILE A 144 1.48 0.32 1.46
N TYR A 145 2.54 1.12 1.47
CA TYR A 145 2.42 2.58 1.48
C TYR A 145 1.66 3.08 0.24
N ARG A 146 2.01 2.59 -0.95
CA ARG A 146 1.37 2.98 -2.21
C ARG A 146 -0.12 2.65 -2.22
N GLU A 147 -0.49 1.44 -1.84
CA GLU A 147 -1.89 0.98 -1.87
C GLU A 147 -2.74 1.74 -0.85
N GLU A 148 -2.24 1.93 0.37
CA GLU A 148 -2.94 2.68 1.40
C GLU A 148 -3.06 4.17 1.03
N THR A 149 -2.07 4.72 0.34
CA THR A 149 -2.16 6.10 -0.20
C THR A 149 -3.29 6.21 -1.22
N ALA A 150 -3.37 5.27 -2.16
CA ALA A 150 -4.44 5.25 -3.15
C ALA A 150 -5.82 5.09 -2.50
N ARG A 151 -5.93 4.20 -1.49
CA ARG A 151 -7.14 4.02 -0.70
C ARG A 151 -7.57 5.33 -0.02
N ASN A 152 -6.65 6.01 0.65
CA ASN A 152 -6.94 7.26 1.36
C ASN A 152 -7.37 8.38 0.39
N ILE A 153 -6.71 8.52 -0.76
CA ILE A 153 -7.10 9.49 -1.80
C ILE A 153 -8.53 9.22 -2.27
N ASN A 154 -8.85 7.96 -2.62
CA ASN A 154 -10.18 7.58 -3.08
C ASN A 154 -11.25 7.88 -2.03
N GLN A 155 -10.99 7.56 -0.75
CA GLN A 155 -11.90 7.86 0.36
C GLN A 155 -12.13 9.37 0.53
N GLN A 156 -11.08 10.18 0.43
CA GLN A 156 -11.22 11.63 0.51
C GLN A 156 -12.02 12.19 -0.66
N ASP A 157 -11.83 11.67 -1.87
CA ASP A 157 -12.57 12.12 -3.05
C ASP A 157 -14.03 11.66 -3.05
N GLU A 158 -14.32 10.48 -2.49
CA GLU A 158 -15.68 10.03 -2.19
C GLU A 158 -16.35 10.90 -1.13
N ALA A 159 -15.65 11.21 -0.04
CA ALA A 159 -16.17 12.10 1.01
C ALA A 159 -16.46 13.51 0.47
N LYS A 160 -15.57 14.06 -0.36
CA LYS A 160 -15.78 15.35 -1.04
C LYS A 160 -16.99 15.31 -1.98
N ARG A 161 -17.19 14.22 -2.73
CA ARG A 161 -18.37 14.04 -3.58
C ARG A 161 -19.64 13.97 -2.73
N ALA A 162 -19.65 13.13 -1.70
CA ALA A 162 -20.79 13.00 -0.79
C ALA A 162 -21.17 14.33 -0.11
N ALA A 163 -20.17 15.14 0.29
CA ALA A 163 -20.40 16.46 0.88
C ALA A 163 -20.98 17.49 -0.10
N LYS A 164 -20.71 17.36 -1.41
CA LYS A 164 -21.34 18.20 -2.45
C LYS A 164 -22.81 17.82 -2.71
N PHE A 165 -23.19 16.60 -2.37
CA PHE A 165 -24.55 16.07 -2.57
C PHE A 165 -25.33 15.89 -1.25
N SER A 166 -24.79 16.35 -0.11
CA SER A 166 -25.56 16.38 1.13
C SER A 166 -26.59 17.52 1.04
N PRO A 167 -27.86 17.26 1.37
CA PRO A 167 -28.86 18.32 1.40
C PRO A 167 -28.42 19.32 2.47
N VAL A 168 -28.21 20.57 2.07
CA VAL A 168 -28.10 21.69 3.00
C VAL A 168 -29.34 21.62 3.90
N LYS A 169 -29.16 21.41 5.20
CA LYS A 169 -30.24 21.62 6.16
C LYS A 169 -30.59 23.10 6.07
N ASN A 170 -31.60 23.43 5.27
CA ASN A 170 -32.29 24.69 5.39
C ASN A 170 -33.03 24.61 6.73
N ASP A 171 -32.41 25.15 7.77
CA ASP A 171 -33.13 25.51 8.97
C ASP A 171 -34.28 26.45 8.57
N LEU A 172 -35.45 26.09 9.07
CA LEU A 172 -36.74 26.73 8.85
C LEU A 172 -36.65 28.25 9.05
N LEU A 173 -36.67 29.00 7.95
CA LEU A 173 -37.14 30.38 7.95
C LEU A 173 -38.42 30.44 7.11
N VAL A 174 -39.51 30.29 7.85
CA VAL A 174 -40.83 30.91 7.71
C VAL A 174 -41.09 31.63 6.38
N ASP A 175 -42.12 31.14 5.69
CA ASP A 175 -42.87 31.72 4.56
C ASP A 175 -42.52 33.17 4.18
N ALA A 176 -41.68 33.31 3.16
CA ALA A 176 -41.67 34.50 2.30
C ALA A 176 -42.23 34.10 0.92
N PRO A 177 -43.14 34.90 0.32
CA PRO A 177 -43.70 34.58 -0.98
C PRO A 177 -42.60 34.48 -2.03
N PHE A 178 -42.57 33.33 -2.69
CA PHE A 178 -41.60 32.89 -3.68
C PHE A 178 -41.51 33.89 -4.84
N LYS A 179 -40.43 34.69 -4.89
CA LYS A 179 -40.07 35.46 -6.09
C LYS A 179 -39.23 34.58 -7.01
N GLU A 180 -39.78 34.31 -8.19
CA GLU A 180 -39.30 33.31 -9.16
C GLU A 180 -38.05 33.76 -9.97
N GLU A 181 -37.48 34.93 -9.70
CA GLU A 181 -36.59 35.64 -10.63
C GLU A 181 -35.10 35.22 -10.62
N GLU A 182 -34.64 34.42 -9.66
CA GLU A 182 -33.18 34.19 -9.45
C GLU A 182 -32.70 32.75 -9.74
N ARG A 183 -33.46 31.95 -10.51
CA ARG A 183 -33.08 30.55 -10.78
C ARG A 183 -31.94 30.33 -11.78
N TYR A 184 -31.40 31.37 -12.41
CA TYR A 184 -30.36 31.23 -13.43
C TYR A 184 -29.15 32.12 -13.13
N SER A 185 -27.99 31.47 -12.93
CA SER A 185 -26.67 32.10 -12.93
C SER A 185 -26.53 33.02 -14.15
N ALA A 186 -25.91 34.19 -13.98
CA ALA A 186 -25.63 35.13 -15.07
C ALA A 186 -24.88 34.46 -16.25
N LEU A 187 -24.08 33.43 -15.96
CA LEU A 187 -23.41 32.60 -16.95
C LEU A 187 -24.42 31.78 -17.78
N ALA A 188 -25.44 31.19 -17.13
CA ALA A 188 -26.47 30.41 -17.80
C ALA A 188 -27.36 31.27 -18.71
N LYS A 189 -27.67 32.52 -18.29
CA LYS A 189 -28.39 33.49 -19.13
C LYS A 189 -27.59 33.85 -20.39
N ASN A 190 -26.29 34.11 -20.23
CA ASN A 190 -25.40 34.48 -21.34
C ASN A 190 -25.22 33.33 -22.35
N ILE A 191 -25.15 32.08 -21.87
CA ILE A 191 -25.10 30.90 -22.74
C ILE A 191 -26.42 30.74 -23.52
N PHE A 192 -27.57 30.91 -22.87
CA PHE A 192 -28.86 30.80 -23.54
C PHE A 192 -29.09 31.89 -24.60
N GLU A 193 -28.69 33.13 -24.31
CA GLU A 193 -28.80 34.25 -25.27
C GLU A 193 -27.89 34.07 -26.49
N ASN A 194 -26.68 33.53 -26.30
CA ASN A 194 -25.76 33.26 -27.40
C ASN A 194 -26.15 32.03 -28.24
N VAL A 195 -26.81 31.03 -27.65
CA VAL A 195 -27.22 29.80 -28.34
C VAL A 195 -28.60 29.94 -29.00
N CYS A 196 -29.54 30.66 -28.38
CA CYS A 196 -30.90 30.87 -28.89
C CYS A 196 -31.05 32.16 -29.69
N GLY A 197 -30.04 32.54 -30.49
CA GLY A 197 -29.97 33.76 -31.29
C GLY A 197 -31.33 34.25 -31.79
N LYS A 198 -31.93 35.20 -31.06
CA LYS A 198 -32.99 36.06 -31.59
C LYS A 198 -32.28 37.23 -32.25
N SER A 199 -32.16 37.13 -33.56
CA SER A 199 -31.92 38.26 -34.45
C SER A 199 -32.85 39.42 -34.09
N SER A 200 -32.34 40.40 -33.35
CA SER A 200 -32.97 41.70 -33.25
C SER A 200 -32.73 42.43 -34.57
N VAL A 201 -33.62 42.19 -35.53
CA VAL A 201 -33.76 43.06 -36.71
C VAL A 201 -34.49 44.31 -36.24
N LYS A 202 -33.77 45.43 -36.11
CA LYS A 202 -34.40 46.75 -36.12
C LYS A 202 -34.85 47.05 -37.55
N PRO A 203 -36.06 47.57 -37.78
CA PRO A 203 -36.48 48.00 -39.11
C PRO A 203 -35.76 49.33 -39.44
N SER A 204 -34.89 49.29 -40.44
CA SER A 204 -34.46 50.50 -41.16
C SER A 204 -35.43 50.71 -42.30
N GLU A 205 -36.27 51.74 -42.21
CA GLU A 205 -36.94 52.29 -43.38
C GLU A 205 -35.89 52.75 -44.39
N LYS A 206 -35.88 52.12 -45.56
CA LYS A 206 -35.60 52.72 -46.87
C LYS A 206 -35.88 51.68 -47.95
N SER A 207 -36.97 51.88 -48.68
CA SER A 207 -37.18 51.30 -50.02
C SER A 207 -36.34 52.10 -51.05
N PRO A 208 -36.18 51.67 -52.33
CA PRO A 208 -36.43 50.36 -52.94
C PRO A 208 -35.23 49.86 -53.82
N GLU A 209 -35.44 48.73 -54.51
CA GLU A 209 -34.83 48.32 -55.79
C GLU A 209 -33.34 47.89 -55.86
N ALA A 210 -33.11 46.59 -56.06
CA ALA A 210 -32.59 46.03 -57.32
C ALA A 210 -32.29 44.54 -57.15
N GLN A 211 -32.99 43.68 -57.89
CA GLN A 211 -32.52 42.32 -58.17
C GLN A 211 -31.48 42.37 -59.30
N PRO A 212 -30.54 41.41 -59.33
CA PRO A 212 -30.14 40.85 -60.61
C PRO A 212 -30.37 39.34 -60.68
N SER A 213 -31.05 39.00 -61.77
CA SER A 213 -31.18 37.74 -62.49
C SER A 213 -30.02 36.75 -62.34
N LEU A 214 -30.37 35.46 -62.21
CA LEU A 214 -29.50 34.33 -62.55
C LEU A 214 -29.60 34.05 -64.05
N PHE A 215 -28.71 34.64 -64.84
CA PHE A 215 -28.09 34.14 -66.07
C PHE A 215 -26.94 35.07 -66.46
#